data_AF-A0A9E2XYF8-F1
#
_entry.id   AF-A0A9E2XYF8-F1
#
_cell.length_a   1.000
_cell.length_b   1.000
_cell.length_c   1.000
_cell.angle_alpha   90.00
_cell.angle_beta   90.00
_cell.angle_gamma   90.00
#
_symmetry.space_group_name_H-M   'P 1'
#
loop_
_entity.id
_entity.type
_entity.pdbx_description
1 polymer ?
#
loop_
_entity_poly.entity_id
_entity_poly.type
_entity_poly.pdbx_seq_one_letter_code
_entity_poly.pdbx_strand_id
1 'polypeptide(L)'
;MWSATHAVSAPAPTGWNPRTAITTRFPEIVELARSVHHQIRTIEAELDLREVGGGDTSCPRQVLRELRWRLEYTTDAGAIRATLARLRSCATLSSRPAGVSQDVDGTDGACTDVWFLKLDACVDHMLAADFNEPGRPPRFLDRINDPGRLKDYLESLLVSRLDEDGIDRRKELNFATAALVRLILWRRPRTYPWDPRLETVIRRFIIEWQDPTTGFFGADYLIGGTRLRTVDLSLTFHIARYLGGAIGYWPQLIDTLFAIRDYRYPNGWLDEIGMTNHNNYDVAVLLHLGWPHMRTDQHRRAEEELTRLLDWCLTAAIGPDGEIVARAVAESLPESYYFTIAFLDTVGYFERAKRFWTKLDFPEASAVRERLKDRLSTLPQSDQMVRMACERLGRADR
;
A
#
# COMPACT_ATOMS: atom_id res chain seq x y z
N MET A 1 -22.67 25.15 -4.59
CA MET A 1 -22.17 26.08 -3.55
C MET A 1 -22.36 25.42 -2.19
N TRP A 2 -21.52 24.42 -1.89
CA TRP A 2 -21.24 23.95 -0.52
C TRP A 2 -19.72 24.00 -0.45
N SER A 3 -19.19 25.13 0.01
CA SER A 3 -17.80 25.15 0.47
C SER A 3 -17.80 24.26 1.71
N ALA A 4 -17.10 23.13 1.64
CA ALA A 4 -16.77 22.38 2.83
C ALA A 4 -15.89 23.29 3.67
N THR A 5 -16.51 24.13 4.51
CA THR A 5 -15.88 24.61 5.73
C THR A 5 -15.27 23.37 6.36
N HIS A 6 -13.94 23.30 6.40
CA HIS A 6 -13.22 22.28 7.13
C HIS A 6 -13.71 22.39 8.58
N ALA A 7 -14.74 21.60 8.93
CA ALA A 7 -15.08 21.37 10.32
C ALA A 7 -13.78 20.92 10.96
N VAL A 8 -13.31 21.67 11.95
CA VAL A 8 -12.02 21.45 12.58
C VAL A 8 -12.00 20.02 13.11
N SER A 9 -11.29 19.13 12.43
CA SER A 9 -11.09 17.76 12.89
C SER A 9 -10.11 17.82 14.06
N ALA A 10 -10.47 17.19 15.18
CA ALA A 10 -9.51 16.97 16.24
C ALA A 10 -8.49 15.92 15.77
N PRO A 11 -7.21 16.01 16.16
CA PRO A 11 -6.28 14.91 15.94
C PRO A 11 -6.80 13.65 16.64
N ALA A 12 -6.65 12.50 16.00
CA ALA A 12 -6.97 11.23 16.63
C ALA A 12 -6.11 11.05 17.91
N PRO A 13 -6.67 10.56 19.03
CA PRO A 13 -5.92 10.35 20.25
C PRO A 13 -4.72 9.43 20.06
N THR A 14 -3.69 9.57 20.90
CA THR A 14 -2.55 8.64 20.91
C THR A 14 -3.01 7.19 21.08
N GLY A 15 -2.51 6.30 20.22
CA GLY A 15 -2.90 4.88 20.22
C GLY A 15 -4.26 4.59 19.62
N TRP A 16 -4.99 5.61 19.14
CA TRP A 16 -6.25 5.41 18.43
C TRP A 16 -6.01 4.70 17.10
N ASN A 17 -6.81 3.66 16.85
CA ASN A 17 -6.78 2.85 15.63
C ASN A 17 -8.20 2.71 15.08
N PRO A 18 -8.43 3.00 13.79
CA PRO A 18 -9.72 2.77 13.12
C PRO A 18 -10.31 1.38 13.35
N ARG A 19 -9.46 0.35 13.31
CA ARG A 19 -9.88 -1.04 13.48
C ARG A 19 -10.48 -1.27 14.86
N THR A 20 -9.86 -0.73 15.91
CA THR A 20 -10.41 -0.80 17.26
C THR A 20 -11.78 -0.13 17.33
N ALA A 21 -11.95 1.02 16.67
CA ALA A 21 -13.23 1.72 16.65
C ALA A 21 -14.35 0.90 15.97
N ILE A 22 -14.04 0.20 14.88
CA ILE A 22 -14.97 -0.73 14.22
C ILE A 22 -15.28 -1.91 15.15
N THR A 23 -14.25 -2.60 15.66
CA THR A 23 -14.44 -3.81 16.48
C THR A 23 -15.22 -3.55 17.77
N THR A 24 -15.07 -2.36 18.37
CA THR A 24 -15.83 -1.97 19.56
C THR A 24 -17.30 -1.69 19.25
N ARG A 25 -17.60 -1.18 18.05
CA ARG A 25 -18.98 -0.86 17.63
C ARG A 25 -19.74 -2.08 17.11
N PHE A 26 -19.04 -2.99 16.45
CA PHE A 26 -19.61 -4.12 15.72
C PHE A 26 -18.96 -5.44 16.19
N PRO A 27 -19.19 -5.86 17.45
CA PRO A 27 -18.55 -7.04 18.03
C PRO A 27 -18.88 -8.35 17.28
N GLU A 28 -20.02 -8.44 16.62
CA GLU A 28 -20.41 -9.58 15.79
C GLU A 28 -19.45 -9.81 14.62
N ILE A 29 -18.82 -8.74 14.11
CA ILE A 29 -17.81 -8.83 13.06
C ILE A 29 -16.50 -9.38 13.61
N VAL A 30 -16.18 -9.14 14.88
CA VAL A 30 -14.99 -9.71 15.54
C VAL A 30 -15.10 -11.23 15.61
N GLU A 31 -16.26 -11.74 16.03
CA GLU A 31 -16.51 -13.19 16.12
C GLU A 31 -16.46 -13.85 14.74
N LEU A 32 -17.10 -13.23 13.73
CA LEU A 32 -17.01 -13.68 12.35
C LEU A 32 -15.55 -13.68 11.89
N ALA A 33 -14.83 -12.57 12.05
CA ALA A 33 -13.45 -12.46 11.65
C ALA A 33 -12.60 -13.55 12.32
N ARG A 34 -12.74 -13.80 13.62
CA ARG A 34 -11.98 -14.86 14.31
C ARG A 34 -12.21 -16.24 13.67
N SER A 35 -13.45 -16.56 13.33
CA SER A 35 -13.81 -17.83 12.66
C SER A 35 -13.24 -17.94 11.24
N VAL A 36 -13.08 -16.80 10.54
CA VAL A 36 -12.60 -16.74 9.16
C VAL A 36 -11.06 -16.74 9.11
N HIS A 37 -10.36 -16.12 10.07
CA HIS A 37 -8.89 -16.01 10.07
C HIS A 37 -8.18 -17.36 10.01
N HIS A 38 -8.69 -18.39 10.71
CA HIS A 38 -8.10 -19.73 10.63
C HIS A 38 -8.11 -20.25 9.19
N GLN A 39 -9.22 -20.06 8.48
CA GLN A 39 -9.39 -20.54 7.12
C GLN A 39 -8.55 -19.74 6.13
N ILE A 40 -8.44 -18.42 6.34
CA ILE A 40 -7.53 -17.56 5.58
C ILE A 40 -6.11 -18.12 5.66
N ARG A 41 -5.60 -18.41 6.87
CA ARG A 41 -4.24 -18.97 7.03
C ARG A 41 -4.06 -20.30 6.31
N THR A 42 -5.04 -21.20 6.38
CA THR A 42 -4.99 -22.48 5.66
C THR A 42 -4.94 -22.27 4.15
N ILE A 43 -5.83 -21.44 3.61
CA ILE A 43 -5.87 -21.16 2.18
C ILE A 43 -4.59 -20.46 1.72
N GLU A 44 -4.07 -19.51 2.50
CA GLU A 44 -2.81 -18.82 2.20
C GLU A 44 -1.63 -19.77 2.13
N ALA A 45 -1.49 -20.68 3.10
CA ALA A 45 -0.43 -21.70 3.06
C ALA A 45 -0.54 -22.59 1.82
N GLU A 46 -1.76 -22.96 1.40
CA GLU A 46 -1.97 -23.71 0.17
C GLU A 46 -1.62 -22.90 -1.10
N LEU A 47 -1.95 -21.60 -1.12
CA LEU A 47 -1.59 -20.71 -2.22
C LEU A 47 -0.07 -20.52 -2.30
N ASP A 48 0.60 -20.29 -1.17
CA ASP A 48 2.07 -20.18 -1.08
C ASP A 48 2.74 -21.47 -1.62
N LEU A 49 2.26 -22.65 -1.24
CA LEU A 49 2.78 -23.93 -1.76
C LEU A 49 2.59 -24.08 -3.27
N ARG A 50 1.45 -23.64 -3.81
CA ARG A 50 1.19 -23.66 -5.26
C ARG A 50 2.08 -22.68 -6.01
N GLU A 51 2.30 -21.50 -5.45
CA GLU A 51 3.19 -20.49 -6.01
C GLU A 51 4.62 -21.03 -6.08
N VAL A 52 5.13 -21.66 -5.01
CA VAL A 52 6.44 -22.34 -5.04
C VAL A 52 6.49 -23.41 -6.14
N GLY A 53 5.38 -24.09 -6.42
CA GLY A 53 5.25 -25.05 -7.53
C GLY A 53 5.01 -24.43 -8.92
N GLY A 54 4.96 -23.10 -9.05
CA GLY A 54 4.72 -22.39 -10.31
C GLY A 54 3.25 -22.30 -10.75
N GLY A 55 2.30 -22.59 -9.85
CA GLY A 55 0.86 -22.47 -10.12
C GLY A 55 0.35 -21.02 -10.14
N ASP A 56 -0.64 -20.75 -10.98
CA ASP A 56 -1.32 -19.45 -11.03
C ASP A 56 -2.34 -19.31 -9.90
N THR A 57 -2.11 -18.37 -8.99
CA THR A 57 -2.95 -18.05 -7.84
C THR A 57 -3.62 -16.68 -7.94
N SER A 58 -3.55 -16.01 -9.11
CA SER A 58 -3.97 -14.62 -9.28
C SER A 58 -5.42 -14.37 -8.84
N CYS A 59 -6.34 -15.20 -9.32
CA CYS A 59 -7.77 -15.09 -8.97
C CYS A 59 -8.06 -15.33 -7.47
N PRO A 60 -7.65 -16.45 -6.84
CA PRO A 60 -7.87 -16.64 -5.41
C PRO A 60 -7.17 -15.57 -4.56
N ARG A 61 -6.01 -15.03 -4.97
CA ARG A 61 -5.36 -13.89 -4.31
C ARG A 61 -6.20 -12.61 -4.39
N GLN A 62 -6.83 -12.32 -5.53
CA GLN A 62 -7.77 -11.18 -5.65
C GLN A 62 -8.98 -11.33 -4.73
N VAL A 63 -9.61 -12.52 -4.69
CA VAL A 63 -10.76 -12.77 -3.80
C VAL A 63 -10.35 -12.69 -2.33
N LEU A 64 -9.18 -13.22 -1.98
CA LEU A 64 -8.63 -13.16 -0.63
C LEU A 64 -8.36 -11.71 -0.20
N ARG A 65 -7.83 -10.88 -1.10
CA ARG A 65 -7.63 -9.44 -0.85
C ARG A 65 -8.95 -8.72 -0.59
N GLU A 66 -10.00 -9.03 -1.36
CA GLU A 66 -11.35 -8.52 -1.09
C GLU A 66 -11.87 -8.99 0.28
N LEU A 67 -11.71 -10.26 0.62
CA LEU A 67 -12.15 -10.81 1.91
C LEU A 67 -11.46 -10.10 3.08
N ARG A 68 -10.14 -9.89 2.99
CA ARG A 68 -9.35 -9.15 3.98
C ARG A 68 -9.86 -7.72 4.12
N TRP A 69 -10.10 -7.02 3.01
CA TRP A 69 -10.70 -5.68 3.05
C TRP A 69 -12.05 -5.68 3.76
N ARG A 70 -12.97 -6.59 3.41
CA ARG A 70 -14.29 -6.65 4.06
C ARG A 70 -14.19 -6.93 5.56
N LEU A 71 -13.32 -7.86 5.96
CA LEU A 71 -13.12 -8.21 7.37
C LEU A 71 -12.54 -7.07 8.21
N GLU A 72 -11.69 -6.23 7.61
CA GLU A 72 -10.96 -5.19 8.34
C GLU A 72 -11.62 -3.81 8.25
N TYR A 73 -12.39 -3.54 7.19
CA TYR A 73 -12.87 -2.20 6.85
C TYR A 73 -14.39 -2.10 6.67
N THR A 74 -15.15 -3.20 6.81
CA THR A 74 -16.61 -3.13 6.70
C THR A 74 -17.32 -3.94 7.79
N THR A 75 -18.61 -3.69 7.96
CA THR A 75 -19.48 -4.43 8.88
C THR A 75 -20.50 -5.32 8.17
N ASP A 76 -20.31 -5.53 6.86
CA ASP A 76 -21.22 -6.34 6.05
C ASP A 76 -20.91 -7.84 6.18
N ALA A 77 -21.45 -8.45 7.25
CA ALA A 77 -21.32 -9.88 7.53
C ALA A 77 -21.86 -10.77 6.38
N GLY A 78 -22.84 -10.30 5.62
CA GLY A 78 -23.39 -11.03 4.47
C GLY A 78 -22.36 -11.12 3.36
N ALA A 79 -21.80 -9.98 2.97
CA ALA A 79 -20.77 -9.92 1.94
C ALA A 79 -19.46 -10.62 2.35
N ILE A 80 -19.07 -10.58 3.62
CA ILE A 80 -17.92 -11.35 4.15
C ILE A 80 -18.13 -12.85 3.91
N ARG A 81 -19.30 -13.40 4.30
CA ARG A 81 -19.59 -14.83 4.12
C ARG A 81 -19.65 -15.22 2.64
N ALA A 82 -20.26 -14.39 1.80
CA ALA A 82 -20.32 -14.62 0.36
C ALA A 82 -18.92 -14.62 -0.28
N THR A 83 -18.05 -13.68 0.12
CA THR A 83 -16.68 -13.60 -0.37
C THR A 83 -15.83 -14.79 0.08
N LEU A 84 -15.99 -15.24 1.32
CA LEU A 84 -15.33 -16.47 1.80
C LEU A 84 -15.79 -17.71 1.04
N ALA A 85 -17.09 -17.83 0.75
CA ALA A 85 -17.61 -18.94 -0.05
C ALA A 85 -16.99 -18.92 -1.45
N ARG A 86 -16.90 -17.75 -2.09
CA ARG A 86 -16.22 -17.56 -3.38
C ARG A 86 -14.74 -17.94 -3.30
N LEU A 87 -14.03 -17.51 -2.26
CA LEU A 87 -12.61 -17.86 -2.06
C LEU A 87 -12.42 -19.38 -1.97
N ARG A 88 -13.24 -20.08 -1.18
CA ARG A 88 -13.18 -21.55 -1.07
C ARG A 88 -13.40 -22.23 -2.42
N SER A 89 -14.37 -21.76 -3.20
CA SER A 89 -14.63 -22.31 -4.55
C SER A 89 -13.48 -22.06 -5.51
N CYS A 90 -12.90 -20.86 -5.52
CA CYS A 90 -11.77 -20.53 -6.41
C CYS A 90 -10.47 -21.22 -5.98
N ALA A 91 -10.27 -21.46 -4.68
CA ALA A 91 -9.08 -22.13 -4.18
C ALA A 91 -9.08 -23.64 -4.47
N THR A 92 -10.23 -24.32 -4.58
CA THR A 92 -10.28 -25.77 -4.87
C THR A 92 -10.23 -26.09 -6.36
N LEU A 93 -10.67 -25.16 -7.22
CA LEU A 93 -10.54 -25.31 -8.65
C LEU A 93 -9.06 -25.24 -9.02
N SER A 94 -8.52 -26.27 -9.66
CA SER A 94 -7.30 -26.14 -10.46
C SER A 94 -7.63 -25.17 -11.59
N SER A 95 -7.50 -23.87 -11.32
CA SER A 95 -7.67 -22.86 -12.34
C SER A 95 -6.62 -23.14 -13.41
N ARG A 96 -7.10 -23.55 -14.59
CA ARG A 96 -6.40 -23.38 -15.85
C ARG A 96 -5.82 -21.96 -15.82
N PRO A 97 -4.53 -21.72 -16.17
CA PRO A 97 -3.93 -20.40 -16.06
C PRO A 97 -4.89 -19.42 -16.69
N ALA A 98 -5.46 -18.52 -15.87
CA ALA A 98 -6.33 -17.49 -16.36
C ALA A 98 -5.37 -16.48 -16.97
N GLY A 99 -4.81 -16.83 -18.12
CA GLY A 99 -3.91 -15.96 -18.85
C GLY A 99 -4.66 -14.67 -19.10
N VAL A 100 -4.40 -13.68 -18.24
CA VAL A 100 -4.83 -12.28 -18.26
C VAL A 100 -6.00 -12.05 -19.21
N SER A 101 -7.14 -12.71 -18.96
CA SER A 101 -8.30 -12.52 -19.80
C SER A 101 -9.06 -11.39 -19.15
N GLN A 102 -8.90 -10.19 -19.71
CA GLN A 102 -9.63 -9.03 -19.23
C GLN A 102 -11.13 -9.34 -19.15
N ASP A 103 -11.80 -8.82 -18.12
CA ASP A 103 -13.26 -8.91 -18.04
C ASP A 103 -13.95 -8.07 -19.14
N VAL A 104 -15.29 -8.06 -19.13
CA VAL A 104 -16.09 -7.30 -20.10
C VAL A 104 -15.77 -5.80 -20.09
N ASP A 105 -15.25 -5.28 -18.99
CA ASP A 105 -14.91 -3.87 -18.79
C ASP A 105 -13.43 -3.56 -19.05
N GLY A 106 -12.65 -4.57 -19.46
CA GLY A 106 -11.23 -4.42 -19.76
C GLY A 106 -10.33 -4.46 -18.52
N THR A 107 -10.74 -5.14 -17.44
CA THR A 107 -9.99 -5.18 -16.17
C THR A 107 -9.22 -6.48 -15.96
N ASP A 108 -8.04 -6.37 -15.36
CA ASP A 108 -7.23 -7.50 -14.86
C ASP A 108 -7.69 -7.97 -13.46
N GLY A 109 -8.72 -7.31 -12.90
CA GLY A 109 -9.35 -7.59 -11.60
C GLY A 109 -10.63 -8.43 -11.68
N ALA A 110 -10.71 -9.36 -12.64
CA ALA A 110 -11.94 -10.08 -12.97
C ALA A 110 -12.54 -10.90 -11.80
N CYS A 111 -11.77 -11.16 -10.74
CA CYS A 111 -12.20 -11.97 -9.59
C CYS A 111 -12.72 -11.17 -8.39
N THR A 112 -12.82 -9.84 -8.49
CA THR A 112 -13.47 -8.97 -7.50
C THR A 112 -14.50 -8.06 -8.15
N ASP A 113 -15.62 -7.78 -7.49
CA ASP A 113 -16.60 -6.80 -7.96
C ASP A 113 -16.36 -5.39 -7.37
N VAL A 114 -15.36 -5.26 -6.48
CA VAL A 114 -15.07 -4.01 -5.78
C VAL A 114 -14.22 -3.12 -6.68
N TRP A 115 -14.81 -2.00 -7.11
CA TRP A 115 -14.22 -1.13 -8.13
C TRP A 115 -12.79 -0.68 -7.83
N PHE A 116 -12.48 -0.23 -6.61
CA PHE A 116 -11.14 0.25 -6.29
C PHE A 116 -10.10 -0.89 -6.23
N LEU A 117 -10.53 -2.13 -5.93
CA LEU A 117 -9.66 -3.31 -5.99
C LEU A 117 -9.39 -3.72 -7.44
N LYS A 118 -10.38 -3.58 -8.33
CA LYS A 118 -10.16 -3.72 -9.78
C LYS A 118 -9.18 -2.68 -10.30
N LEU A 119 -9.38 -1.41 -9.92
CA LEU A 119 -8.48 -0.31 -10.28
C LEU A 119 -7.04 -0.63 -9.87
N ASP A 120 -6.82 -0.97 -8.60
CA ASP A 120 -5.51 -1.28 -8.07
C ASP A 120 -4.86 -2.47 -8.81
N ALA A 121 -5.60 -3.55 -9.05
CA ALA A 121 -5.12 -4.72 -9.80
C ALA A 121 -4.70 -4.39 -11.25
N CYS A 122 -5.30 -3.37 -11.88
CA CYS A 122 -5.00 -2.99 -13.26
C CYS A 122 -3.84 -2.00 -13.38
N VAL A 123 -3.67 -1.09 -12.42
CA VAL A 123 -2.80 0.08 -12.58
C VAL A 123 -1.35 -0.31 -12.83
N ASP A 124 -0.84 -1.28 -12.08
CA ASP A 124 0.55 -1.71 -12.23
C ASP A 124 0.81 -2.38 -13.59
N HIS A 125 -0.16 -3.13 -14.12
CA HIS A 125 -0.09 -3.68 -15.47
C HIS A 125 -0.12 -2.56 -16.53
N MET A 126 -1.04 -1.61 -16.40
CA MET A 126 -1.18 -0.47 -17.33
C MET A 126 0.04 0.45 -17.37
N LEU A 127 0.77 0.55 -16.26
CA LEU A 127 1.94 1.42 -16.14
C LEU A 127 3.24 0.73 -16.57
N ALA A 128 3.25 -0.60 -16.71
CA ALA A 128 4.44 -1.37 -17.06
C ALA A 128 5.04 -0.92 -18.40
N ALA A 129 6.36 -0.89 -18.52
CA ALA A 129 7.05 -0.38 -19.72
C ALA A 129 6.71 -1.20 -20.98
N ASP A 130 6.49 -2.50 -20.80
CA ASP A 130 6.09 -3.50 -21.80
C ASP A 130 4.57 -3.60 -21.98
N PHE A 131 3.77 -2.76 -21.30
CA PHE A 131 2.32 -2.75 -21.47
C PHE A 131 1.94 -2.45 -22.91
N ASN A 132 1.38 -3.46 -23.57
CA ASN A 132 0.75 -3.32 -24.87
C ASN A 132 -0.75 -3.14 -24.66
N GLU A 133 -1.27 -2.00 -25.10
CA GLU A 133 -2.67 -1.67 -24.84
C GLU A 133 -3.61 -2.72 -25.46
N PRO A 134 -4.50 -3.31 -24.65
CA PRO A 134 -5.50 -4.23 -25.15
C PRO A 134 -6.36 -3.56 -26.21
N GLY A 135 -6.92 -4.35 -27.13
CA GLY A 135 -7.85 -3.83 -28.14
C GLY A 135 -9.17 -3.27 -27.58
N ARG A 136 -9.39 -3.33 -26.26
CA ARG A 136 -10.58 -2.80 -25.57
C ARG A 136 -10.20 -1.67 -24.62
N PRO A 137 -10.89 -0.52 -24.67
CA PRO A 137 -10.64 0.58 -23.75
C PRO A 137 -11.07 0.21 -22.32
N PRO A 138 -10.33 0.66 -21.28
CA PRO A 138 -10.63 0.38 -19.86
C PRO A 138 -11.87 1.16 -19.37
N ARG A 139 -13.07 0.70 -19.73
CA ARG A 139 -14.34 1.40 -19.46
C ARG A 139 -14.71 1.47 -17.99
N PHE A 140 -14.12 0.64 -17.13
CA PHE A 140 -14.31 0.78 -15.68
C PHE A 140 -13.89 2.17 -15.16
N LEU A 141 -13.02 2.88 -15.88
CA LEU A 141 -12.61 4.25 -15.55
C LEU A 141 -13.69 5.31 -15.85
N ASP A 142 -14.75 4.99 -16.59
CA ASP A 142 -15.82 5.93 -16.95
C ASP A 142 -16.51 6.52 -15.72
N ARG A 143 -16.54 5.74 -14.63
CA ARG A 143 -17.03 6.18 -13.31
C ARG A 143 -16.35 7.46 -12.83
N ILE A 144 -15.06 7.65 -13.12
CA ILE A 144 -14.26 8.80 -12.66
C ILE A 144 -13.80 9.72 -13.79
N ASN A 145 -14.03 9.36 -15.06
CA ASN A 145 -13.62 10.14 -16.22
C ASN A 145 -14.55 11.33 -16.52
N ASP A 146 -14.80 12.13 -15.48
CA ASP A 146 -15.46 13.44 -15.49
C ASP A 146 -14.96 14.24 -14.28
N PRO A 147 -14.63 15.54 -14.42
CA PRO A 147 -14.07 16.31 -13.32
C PRO A 147 -14.96 16.39 -12.08
N GLY A 148 -16.28 16.48 -12.26
CA GLY A 148 -17.24 16.48 -11.16
C GLY A 148 -17.27 15.13 -10.46
N ARG A 149 -17.41 14.05 -11.23
CA ARG A 149 -17.41 12.68 -10.69
C ARG A 149 -16.13 12.32 -9.94
N LEU A 150 -14.96 12.69 -10.47
CA LEU A 150 -13.68 12.45 -9.80
C LEU A 150 -13.60 13.22 -8.47
N LYS A 151 -13.96 14.51 -8.48
CA LYS A 151 -13.95 15.34 -7.27
C LYS A 151 -14.88 14.75 -6.21
N ASP A 152 -16.13 14.48 -6.56
CA ASP A 152 -17.13 13.95 -5.64
C ASP A 152 -16.71 12.58 -5.09
N TYR A 153 -16.12 11.73 -5.93
CA TYR A 153 -15.58 10.44 -5.51
C TYR A 153 -14.45 10.61 -4.49
N LEU A 154 -13.41 11.38 -4.80
CA LEU A 154 -12.27 11.59 -3.90
C LEU A 154 -12.69 12.22 -2.56
N GLU A 155 -13.57 13.23 -2.59
CA GLU A 155 -14.08 13.87 -1.38
C GLU A 155 -14.95 12.92 -0.53
N SER A 156 -15.70 12.03 -1.16
CA SER A 156 -16.51 11.02 -0.46
C SER A 156 -15.70 10.02 0.34
N LEU A 157 -14.42 9.83 -0.01
CA LEU A 157 -13.50 8.90 0.64
C LEU A 157 -12.80 9.51 1.87
N LEU A 158 -12.81 10.84 2.01
CA LEU A 158 -12.07 11.52 3.08
C LEU A 158 -12.65 11.27 4.47
N VAL A 159 -13.93 10.92 4.58
CA VAL A 159 -14.62 10.77 5.88
C VAL A 159 -15.27 9.39 5.98
N SER A 160 -14.73 8.53 6.84
CA SER A 160 -15.35 7.27 7.25
C SER A 160 -16.48 7.52 8.25
N ARG A 161 -17.70 7.10 7.90
CA ARG A 161 -18.94 7.32 8.68
C ARG A 161 -19.44 6.00 9.26
N LEU A 162 -18.65 5.45 10.17
CA LEU A 162 -18.86 4.10 10.70
C LEU A 162 -20.26 3.92 11.32
N ASP A 163 -20.80 4.94 11.96
CA ASP A 163 -22.12 4.89 12.59
C ASP A 163 -23.29 4.94 11.57
N GLU A 164 -23.03 5.37 10.32
CA GLU A 164 -24.05 5.52 9.27
C GLU A 164 -24.08 4.31 8.31
N ASP A 165 -22.92 3.87 7.84
CA ASP A 165 -22.82 2.81 6.83
C ASP A 165 -21.88 1.66 7.20
N GLY A 166 -21.16 1.77 8.32
CA GLY A 166 -20.24 0.74 8.77
C GLY A 166 -19.03 0.52 7.85
N ILE A 167 -18.68 1.50 7.00
CA ILE A 167 -17.55 1.38 6.06
C ILE A 167 -16.42 2.33 6.47
N ASP A 168 -15.26 1.74 6.75
CA ASP A 168 -14.00 2.47 6.77
C ASP A 168 -13.43 2.61 5.35
N ARG A 169 -13.51 3.84 4.86
CA ARG A 169 -13.07 4.23 3.51
C ARG A 169 -11.57 4.34 3.37
N ARG A 170 -10.79 4.25 4.47
CA ARG A 170 -9.32 4.43 4.44
C ARG A 170 -8.64 3.53 3.41
N LYS A 171 -9.02 2.26 3.30
CA LYS A 171 -8.39 1.34 2.33
C LYS A 171 -8.67 1.76 0.89
N GLU A 172 -9.90 2.16 0.61
CA GLU A 172 -10.30 2.67 -0.71
C GLU A 172 -9.63 4.00 -1.02
N LEU A 173 -9.61 4.95 -0.06
CA LEU A 173 -8.88 6.21 -0.16
C LEU A 173 -7.42 5.95 -0.55
N ASN A 174 -6.76 5.00 0.11
CA ASN A 174 -5.36 4.68 -0.14
C ASN A 174 -5.14 4.12 -1.55
N PHE A 175 -5.85 3.06 -1.90
CA PHE A 175 -5.64 2.39 -3.19
C PHE A 175 -6.11 3.26 -4.36
N ALA A 176 -7.26 3.91 -4.24
CA ALA A 176 -7.77 4.76 -5.30
C ALA A 176 -6.88 5.98 -5.54
N THR A 177 -6.42 6.67 -4.50
CA THR A 177 -5.52 7.83 -4.69
C THR A 177 -4.15 7.41 -5.23
N ALA A 178 -3.56 6.34 -4.70
CA ALA A 178 -2.32 5.74 -5.21
C ALA A 178 -2.41 5.44 -6.71
N ALA A 179 -3.49 4.79 -7.13
CA ALA A 179 -3.75 4.43 -8.52
C ALA A 179 -4.00 5.66 -9.42
N LEU A 180 -4.93 6.52 -9.02
CA LEU A 180 -5.38 7.65 -9.84
C LEU A 180 -4.28 8.70 -10.02
N VAL A 181 -3.47 8.95 -8.99
CA VAL A 181 -2.32 9.87 -9.10
C VAL A 181 -1.37 9.40 -10.20
N ARG A 182 -1.01 8.11 -10.22
CA ARG A 182 -0.09 7.56 -11.21
C ARG A 182 -0.73 7.54 -12.61
N LEU A 183 -1.98 7.10 -12.75
CA LEU A 183 -2.64 7.05 -14.05
C LEU A 183 -2.85 8.44 -14.66
N ILE A 184 -3.31 9.41 -13.86
CA ILE A 184 -3.68 10.74 -14.36
C ILE A 184 -2.43 11.60 -14.58
N LEU A 185 -1.43 11.53 -13.69
CA LEU A 185 -0.26 12.42 -13.73
C LEU A 185 0.97 11.82 -14.40
N TRP A 186 1.14 10.49 -14.44
CA TRP A 186 2.34 9.88 -15.00
C TRP A 186 2.11 9.30 -16.39
N ARG A 187 1.18 8.35 -16.51
CA ARG A 187 0.95 7.65 -17.77
C ARG A 187 -0.52 7.23 -17.91
N ARG A 188 -1.14 7.80 -18.93
CA ARG A 188 -2.52 7.51 -19.35
C ARG A 188 -2.52 6.44 -20.45
N PRO A 189 -3.40 5.43 -20.39
CA PRO A 189 -3.68 4.56 -21.55
C PRO A 189 -4.08 5.41 -22.77
N ARG A 190 -3.39 5.23 -23.90
CA ARG A 190 -3.54 6.00 -25.15
C ARG A 190 -4.89 5.78 -25.82
N THR A 191 -5.44 4.58 -25.71
CA THR A 191 -6.74 4.15 -26.25
C THR A 191 -7.94 4.62 -25.42
N TYR A 192 -7.71 5.25 -24.27
CA TYR A 192 -8.77 5.74 -23.39
C TYR A 192 -8.90 7.27 -23.48
N PRO A 193 -10.09 7.82 -23.81
CA PRO A 193 -10.29 9.26 -23.93
C PRO A 193 -10.43 9.93 -22.56
N TRP A 194 -9.30 10.17 -21.89
CA TRP A 194 -9.25 10.89 -20.62
C TRP A 194 -9.71 12.34 -20.74
N ASP A 195 -10.61 12.80 -19.86
CA ASP A 195 -10.91 14.23 -19.74
C ASP A 195 -9.64 14.97 -19.28
N PRO A 196 -9.15 15.97 -20.02
CA PRO A 196 -7.89 16.65 -19.70
C PRO A 196 -7.95 17.41 -18.37
N ARG A 197 -9.14 17.73 -17.86
CA ARG A 197 -9.33 18.51 -16.62
C ARG A 197 -9.17 17.68 -15.35
N LEU A 198 -9.10 16.34 -15.44
CA LEU A 198 -8.90 15.49 -14.26
C LEU A 198 -7.58 15.77 -13.54
N GLU A 199 -6.54 16.18 -14.28
CA GLU A 199 -5.26 16.58 -13.68
C GLU A 199 -5.41 17.77 -12.73
N THR A 200 -6.17 18.78 -13.12
CA THR A 200 -6.45 19.94 -12.26
C THR A 200 -7.19 19.51 -10.99
N VAL A 201 -8.16 18.60 -11.13
CA VAL A 201 -8.93 18.09 -9.98
C VAL A 201 -8.03 17.33 -9.02
N ILE A 202 -7.21 16.39 -9.50
CA ILE A 202 -6.39 15.57 -8.61
C ILE A 202 -5.28 16.37 -7.92
N ARG A 203 -4.64 17.31 -8.63
CA ARG A 203 -3.62 18.19 -8.02
C ARG A 203 -4.23 19.07 -6.93
N ARG A 204 -5.42 19.65 -7.20
CA ARG A 204 -6.13 20.46 -6.21
C ARG A 204 -6.53 19.64 -4.99
N PHE A 205 -7.10 18.44 -5.21
CA PHE A 205 -7.46 17.53 -4.12
C PHE A 205 -6.27 17.22 -3.21
N ILE A 206 -5.10 16.90 -3.78
CA ILE A 206 -3.90 16.60 -2.99
C ILE A 206 -3.47 17.79 -2.14
N ILE A 207 -3.46 19.00 -2.70
CA ILE A 207 -3.09 20.22 -1.97
C ILE A 207 -4.06 20.49 -0.82
N GLU A 208 -5.37 20.36 -1.06
CA GLU A 208 -6.41 20.60 -0.05
C GLU A 208 -6.49 19.47 1.00
N TRP A 209 -6.06 18.27 0.64
CA TRP A 209 -6.10 17.10 1.51
C TRP A 209 -4.94 17.05 2.50
N GLN A 210 -3.74 17.55 2.15
CA GLN A 210 -2.59 17.53 3.05
C GLN A 210 -2.82 18.41 4.28
N ASP A 211 -2.59 17.88 5.48
CA ASP A 211 -2.71 18.67 6.71
C ASP A 211 -1.49 19.58 6.89
N PRO A 212 -1.64 20.93 6.93
CA PRO A 212 -0.51 21.84 7.12
C PRO A 212 0.15 21.75 8.50
N THR A 213 -0.56 21.23 9.51
CA THR A 213 -0.07 21.17 10.89
C THR A 213 0.89 20.00 11.06
N THR A 214 0.49 18.83 10.58
CA THR A 214 1.28 17.59 10.70
C THR A 214 2.12 17.33 9.45
N GLY A 215 1.80 17.95 8.32
CA GLY A 215 2.35 17.64 7.00
C GLY A 215 1.87 16.30 6.42
N PHE A 216 1.04 15.53 7.16
CA PHE A 216 0.59 14.20 6.74
C PHE A 216 -0.69 14.26 5.91
N PHE A 217 -0.86 13.19 5.11
CA PHE A 217 -2.14 12.78 4.58
C PHE A 217 -2.81 11.81 5.56
N GLY A 218 -4.13 11.78 5.56
CA GLY A 218 -4.90 10.94 6.49
C GLY A 218 -6.38 10.88 6.16
N ALA A 219 -7.10 10.03 6.86
CA ALA A 219 -8.55 9.93 6.77
C ALA A 219 -9.18 10.61 7.99
N ASP A 220 -10.39 11.14 7.80
CA ASP A 220 -11.22 11.57 8.90
C ASP A 220 -12.23 10.48 9.26
N TYR A 221 -12.57 10.39 10.54
CA TYR A 221 -13.56 9.45 11.07
C TYR A 221 -14.61 10.23 11.84
N LEU A 222 -15.89 10.07 11.46
CA LEU A 222 -17.00 10.58 12.24
C LEU A 222 -17.49 9.48 13.18
N ILE A 223 -17.28 9.69 14.47
CA ILE A 223 -17.46 8.68 15.53
C ILE A 223 -18.16 9.35 16.70
N GLY A 224 -19.41 8.96 16.99
CA GLY A 224 -20.18 9.54 18.09
C GLY A 224 -20.30 11.07 17.99
N GLY A 225 -20.47 11.59 16.77
CA GLY A 225 -20.56 13.03 16.48
C GLY A 225 -19.22 13.79 16.50
N THR A 226 -18.11 13.12 16.84
CA THR A 226 -16.76 13.73 16.83
C THR A 226 -16.03 13.37 15.54
N ARG A 227 -15.42 14.38 14.89
CA ARG A 227 -14.57 14.17 13.71
C ARG A 227 -13.11 14.07 14.13
N LEU A 228 -12.52 12.90 13.94
CA LEU A 228 -11.12 12.60 14.25
C LEU A 228 -10.30 12.47 12.97
N ARG A 229 -9.15 13.12 12.90
CA ARG A 229 -8.23 13.04 11.76
C ARG A 229 -7.02 12.18 12.08
N THR A 230 -6.66 11.27 11.18
CA THR A 230 -5.46 10.45 11.33
C THR A 230 -4.23 11.09 10.69
N VAL A 231 -3.06 10.67 11.18
CA VAL A 231 -1.78 10.80 10.48
C VAL A 231 -1.45 9.42 9.91
N ASP A 232 -1.49 9.25 8.60
CA ASP A 232 -1.43 7.92 7.99
C ASP A 232 -0.14 7.72 7.20
N LEU A 233 0.68 6.76 7.65
CA LEU A 233 1.99 6.48 7.05
C LEU A 233 1.87 6.07 5.58
N SER A 234 0.94 5.17 5.26
CA SER A 234 0.83 4.59 3.92
C SER A 234 0.22 5.57 2.92
N LEU A 235 -0.81 6.32 3.31
CA LEU A 235 -1.37 7.40 2.47
C LEU A 235 -0.29 8.44 2.16
N THR A 236 0.46 8.86 3.18
CA THR A 236 1.52 9.86 3.03
C THR A 236 2.67 9.35 2.16
N PHE A 237 3.11 8.12 2.39
CA PHE A 237 4.12 7.46 1.57
C PHE A 237 3.73 7.41 0.10
N HIS A 238 2.52 6.90 -0.23
CA HIS A 238 2.11 6.76 -1.62
C HIS A 238 2.07 8.10 -2.34
N ILE A 239 1.46 9.12 -1.73
CA ILE A 239 1.36 10.44 -2.37
C ILE A 239 2.75 11.10 -2.52
N ALA A 240 3.58 11.08 -1.47
CA ALA A 240 4.93 11.62 -1.53
C ALA A 240 5.77 10.94 -2.62
N ARG A 241 5.76 9.60 -2.65
CA ARG A 241 6.51 8.79 -3.63
C ARG A 241 6.01 9.03 -5.05
N TYR A 242 4.70 9.01 -5.27
CA TYR A 242 4.14 9.18 -6.61
C TYR A 242 4.16 10.62 -7.11
N LEU A 243 4.46 11.59 -6.26
CA LEU A 243 4.74 12.96 -6.70
C LEU A 243 6.24 13.28 -6.74
N GLY A 244 7.12 12.28 -6.53
CA GLY A 244 8.56 12.50 -6.51
C GLY A 244 8.99 13.52 -5.44
N GLY A 245 8.26 13.57 -4.34
CA GLY A 245 8.46 14.51 -3.24
C GLY A 245 7.83 15.90 -3.42
N ALA A 246 7.10 16.14 -4.52
CA ALA A 246 6.40 17.40 -4.78
C ALA A 246 5.10 17.55 -3.95
N ILE A 247 5.26 17.55 -2.62
CA ILE A 247 4.23 17.82 -1.62
C ILE A 247 4.66 18.98 -0.71
N GLY A 248 3.74 19.52 0.09
CA GLY A 248 4.03 20.62 1.03
C GLY A 248 4.56 20.14 2.37
N TYR A 249 4.84 21.11 3.26
CA TYR A 249 4.99 20.92 4.71
C TYR A 249 6.02 19.86 5.17
N TRP A 250 7.11 19.69 4.42
CA TRP A 250 8.15 18.71 4.74
C TRP A 250 8.69 18.80 6.18
N PRO A 251 9.05 19.98 6.74
CA PRO A 251 9.52 20.05 8.12
C PRO A 251 8.51 19.50 9.13
N GLN A 252 7.22 19.82 8.97
CA GLN A 252 6.13 19.33 9.82
C GLN A 252 5.93 17.81 9.65
N LEU A 253 5.98 17.33 8.40
CA LEU A 253 5.89 15.91 8.07
C LEU A 253 7.01 15.15 8.78
N ILE A 254 8.25 15.61 8.71
CA ILE A 254 9.37 14.92 9.36
C ILE A 254 9.24 14.91 10.88
N ASP A 255 8.83 16.02 11.50
CA ASP A 255 8.58 16.07 12.95
C ASP A 255 7.47 15.08 13.36
N THR A 256 6.38 15.02 12.60
CA THR A 256 5.28 14.06 12.83
C THR A 256 5.72 12.62 12.61
N LEU A 257 6.47 12.35 11.54
CA LEU A 257 6.95 11.01 11.20
C LEU A 257 7.77 10.44 12.37
N PHE A 258 8.63 11.25 12.97
CA PHE A 258 9.38 10.82 14.15
C PHE A 258 8.53 10.70 15.43
N ALA A 259 7.50 11.52 15.58
CA ALA A 259 6.59 11.46 16.73
C ALA A 259 5.75 10.18 16.76
N ILE A 260 5.48 9.58 15.60
CA ILE A 260 4.67 8.36 15.47
C ILE A 260 5.50 7.06 15.40
N ARG A 261 6.82 7.13 15.62
CA ARG A 261 7.74 6.00 15.40
C ARG A 261 7.38 4.74 16.19
N ASP A 262 6.82 4.92 17.38
CA ASP A 262 6.51 3.83 18.32
C ASP A 262 5.01 3.46 18.29
N TYR A 263 4.25 4.05 17.36
CA TYR A 263 2.82 3.78 17.21
C TYR A 263 2.55 2.68 16.19
N ARG A 264 1.35 2.11 16.29
CA ARG A 264 0.90 1.05 15.39
C ARG A 264 0.46 1.60 14.04
N TYR A 265 0.79 0.86 13.00
CA TYR A 265 0.26 1.03 11.65
C TYR A 265 -1.28 1.02 11.69
N PRO A 266 -1.95 1.90 10.91
CA PRO A 266 -1.38 2.83 9.93
C PRO A 266 -0.91 4.17 10.49
N ASN A 267 -1.15 4.43 11.77
CA ASN A 267 -0.86 5.71 12.42
C ASN A 267 0.55 5.78 13.03
N GLY A 268 1.45 4.89 12.58
CA GLY A 268 2.80 4.71 13.10
C GLY A 268 3.56 3.64 12.32
N TRP A 269 4.80 3.36 12.74
CA TRP A 269 5.73 2.53 11.97
C TRP A 269 5.60 1.03 12.27
N LEU A 270 4.97 0.65 13.39
CA LEU A 270 4.98 -0.73 13.87
C LEU A 270 3.74 -1.48 13.40
N ASP A 271 3.90 -2.64 12.78
CA ASP A 271 2.81 -3.59 12.55
C ASP A 271 2.46 -4.34 13.86
N GLU A 272 1.49 -5.24 13.82
CA GLU A 272 1.07 -6.08 14.96
C GLU A 272 2.24 -6.87 15.56
N ILE A 273 3.22 -7.25 14.74
CA ILE A 273 4.41 -8.02 15.13
C ILE A 273 5.62 -7.13 15.47
N GLY A 274 5.50 -5.81 15.39
CA GLY A 274 6.60 -4.86 15.54
C GLY A 274 7.09 -4.31 14.20
N MET A 275 8.40 -4.19 14.03
CA MET A 275 8.98 -3.68 12.78
C MET A 275 8.75 -4.62 11.60
N THR A 276 8.63 -4.03 10.41
CA THR A 276 8.53 -4.76 9.14
C THR A 276 9.34 -4.00 8.08
N ASN A 277 9.92 -4.73 7.12
CA ASN A 277 10.64 -4.07 6.02
C ASN A 277 9.71 -3.25 5.11
N HIS A 278 8.42 -3.58 5.06
CA HIS A 278 7.42 -2.76 4.39
C HIS A 278 7.34 -1.37 5.01
N ASN A 279 7.11 -1.27 6.31
CA ASN A 279 7.00 0.04 6.97
C ASN A 279 8.35 0.76 7.02
N ASN A 280 9.46 0.02 7.18
CA ASN A 280 10.79 0.61 7.12
C ASN A 280 11.08 1.20 5.73
N TYR A 281 10.62 0.55 4.67
CA TYR A 281 10.70 1.07 3.32
C TYR A 281 9.90 2.38 3.18
N ASP A 282 8.66 2.42 3.67
CA ASP A 282 7.82 3.62 3.63
C ASP A 282 8.50 4.80 4.34
N VAL A 283 9.02 4.56 5.55
CA VAL A 283 9.76 5.55 6.34
C VAL A 283 11.01 6.01 5.61
N ALA A 284 11.82 5.08 5.08
CA ALA A 284 13.06 5.42 4.38
C ALA A 284 12.83 6.28 3.14
N VAL A 285 11.76 6.02 2.38
CA VAL A 285 11.39 6.84 1.22
C VAL A 285 10.96 8.24 1.65
N LEU A 286 10.16 8.37 2.71
CA LEU A 286 9.75 9.68 3.23
C LEU A 286 10.96 10.49 3.73
N LEU A 287 11.90 9.84 4.43
CA LEU A 287 13.14 10.48 4.86
C LEU A 287 14.02 10.88 3.68
N HIS A 288 14.12 10.05 2.64
CA HIS A 288 14.88 10.35 1.44
C HIS A 288 14.31 11.56 0.68
N LEU A 289 13.00 11.56 0.41
CA LEU A 289 12.33 12.65 -0.30
C LEU A 289 12.33 13.95 0.51
N GLY A 290 12.18 13.84 1.83
CA GLY A 290 12.22 14.99 2.73
C GLY A 290 13.62 15.53 3.02
N TRP A 291 14.69 14.75 2.75
CA TRP A 291 16.06 15.09 3.10
C TRP A 291 16.48 16.51 2.71
N PRO A 292 16.21 17.01 1.48
CA PRO A 292 16.59 18.38 1.10
C PRO A 292 15.87 19.50 1.87
N HIS A 293 14.80 19.16 2.57
CA HIS A 293 13.94 20.08 3.31
C HIS A 293 14.13 19.98 4.83
N MET A 294 14.94 19.03 5.30
CA MET A 294 15.16 18.79 6.72
C MET A 294 16.02 19.89 7.36
N ARG A 295 15.71 20.17 8.62
CA ARG A 295 16.59 20.94 9.50
C ARG A 295 17.75 20.08 10.00
N THR A 296 18.78 20.70 10.57
CA THR A 296 19.95 19.98 11.11
C THR A 296 19.59 18.97 12.21
N ASP A 297 18.65 19.31 13.09
CA ASP A 297 18.18 18.39 14.14
C ASP A 297 17.44 17.18 13.54
N GLN A 298 16.68 17.40 12.47
CA GLN A 298 15.97 16.35 11.75
C GLN A 298 16.91 15.43 10.99
N HIS A 299 17.96 15.96 10.36
CA HIS A 299 19.01 15.14 9.74
C HIS A 299 19.64 14.19 10.75
N ARG A 300 20.12 14.71 11.89
CA ARG A 300 20.72 13.87 12.93
C ARG A 300 19.77 12.76 13.39
N ARG A 301 18.50 13.09 13.63
CA ARG A 301 17.49 12.11 14.04
C ARG A 301 17.17 11.09 12.93
N ALA A 302 17.12 11.53 11.67
CA ALA A 302 16.94 10.64 10.53
C ALA A 302 18.10 9.64 10.40
N GLU A 303 19.35 10.07 10.62
CA GLU A 303 20.52 9.20 10.62
C GLU A 303 20.44 8.12 11.73
N GLU A 304 20.05 8.53 12.95
CA GLU A 304 19.84 7.62 14.08
C GLU A 304 18.75 6.59 13.78
N GLU A 305 17.61 7.03 13.26
CA GLU A 305 16.50 6.13 12.94
C GLU A 305 16.84 5.21 11.76
N LEU A 306 17.46 5.71 10.68
CA LEU A 306 17.87 4.87 9.54
C LEU A 306 18.92 3.82 9.94
N THR A 307 19.85 4.17 10.84
CA THR A 307 20.78 3.20 11.42
C THR A 307 20.03 2.08 12.13
N ARG A 308 19.04 2.42 12.97
CA ARG A 308 18.22 1.45 13.70
C ARG A 308 17.39 0.57 12.78
N LEU A 309 16.76 1.15 11.76
CA LEU A 309 15.96 0.38 10.79
C LEU A 309 16.83 -0.59 9.99
N LEU A 310 18.03 -0.15 9.58
CA LEU A 310 18.99 -0.98 8.85
C LEU A 310 19.52 -2.12 9.70
N ASP A 311 19.92 -1.85 10.95
CA ASP A 311 20.37 -2.85 11.90
C ASP A 311 19.30 -3.93 12.12
N TRP A 312 18.05 -3.53 12.39
CA TRP A 312 16.95 -4.48 12.55
C TRP A 312 16.71 -5.31 11.28
N CYS A 313 16.74 -4.69 10.09
CA CYS A 313 16.57 -5.40 8.83
C CYS A 313 17.61 -6.52 8.66
N LEU A 314 18.88 -6.20 8.92
CA LEU A 314 20.00 -7.13 8.71
C LEU A 314 20.11 -8.21 9.78
N THR A 315 19.66 -7.95 11.01
CA THR A 315 19.86 -8.84 12.16
C THR A 315 18.60 -9.63 12.54
N ALA A 316 17.41 -9.12 12.24
CA ALA A 316 16.15 -9.71 12.66
C ALA A 316 15.23 -10.09 11.49
N ALA A 317 15.30 -9.41 10.34
CA ALA A 317 14.40 -9.68 9.22
C ALA A 317 14.97 -10.65 8.18
N ILE A 318 16.29 -10.73 8.05
CA ILE A 318 16.99 -11.56 7.05
C ILE A 318 17.76 -12.67 7.77
N GLY A 319 17.44 -13.92 7.41
CA GLY A 319 18.16 -15.10 7.88
C GLY A 319 19.57 -15.22 7.29
N PRO A 320 20.42 -16.10 7.85
CA PRO A 320 21.80 -16.27 7.40
C PRO A 320 21.95 -16.64 5.93
N ASP A 321 20.94 -17.28 5.34
CA ASP A 321 20.86 -17.77 3.96
C ASP A 321 20.03 -16.87 3.03
N GLY A 322 19.66 -15.68 3.49
CA GLY A 322 18.84 -14.72 2.76
C GLY A 322 17.33 -14.92 2.88
N GLU A 323 16.87 -15.92 3.64
CA GLU A 323 15.43 -16.10 3.89
C GLU A 323 14.82 -14.91 4.64
N ILE A 324 13.65 -14.44 4.23
CA ILE A 324 12.92 -13.39 4.97
C ILE A 324 12.11 -14.04 6.10
N VAL A 325 12.55 -13.79 7.33
CA VAL A 325 11.96 -14.40 8.54
C VAL A 325 10.97 -13.49 9.26
N ALA A 326 11.07 -12.17 9.07
CA ALA A 326 10.11 -11.20 9.61
C ALA A 326 9.29 -10.58 8.47
N ARG A 327 7.98 -10.89 8.44
CA ARG A 327 7.06 -10.51 7.35
C ARG A 327 5.87 -9.75 7.92
N ALA A 328 5.40 -8.72 7.22
CA ALA A 328 4.19 -8.01 7.65
C ALA A 328 2.98 -8.95 7.65
N VAL A 329 2.00 -8.68 8.51
CA VAL A 329 0.75 -9.43 8.52
C VAL A 329 0.10 -9.30 7.14
N ALA A 330 -0.37 -10.41 6.57
CA ALA A 330 -0.99 -10.49 5.23
C ALA A 330 -0.06 -10.38 4.03
N GLU A 331 1.23 -10.14 4.22
CA GLU A 331 2.19 -10.00 3.13
C GLU A 331 2.51 -11.36 2.52
N SER A 332 2.42 -11.48 1.19
CA SER A 332 2.85 -12.67 0.45
C SER A 332 4.38 -12.81 0.46
N LEU A 333 4.89 -14.01 0.16
CA LEU A 333 6.33 -14.24 0.20
C LEU A 333 7.08 -13.35 -0.82
N PRO A 334 6.64 -13.25 -2.10
CA PRO A 334 7.22 -12.30 -3.05
C PRO A 334 7.24 -10.84 -2.58
N GLU A 335 6.15 -10.37 -1.96
CA GLU A 335 6.09 -9.00 -1.40
C GLU A 335 7.14 -8.79 -0.32
N SER A 336 7.29 -9.73 0.62
CA SER A 336 8.29 -9.60 1.70
C SER A 336 9.73 -9.49 1.18
N TYR A 337 10.07 -10.22 0.10
CA TYR A 337 11.37 -10.04 -0.57
C TYR A 337 11.46 -8.67 -1.23
N TYR A 338 10.42 -8.26 -1.97
CA TYR A 338 10.39 -6.95 -2.62
C TYR A 338 10.62 -5.82 -1.62
N PHE A 339 9.87 -5.76 -0.51
CA PHE A 339 9.98 -4.68 0.46
C PHE A 339 11.31 -4.68 1.19
N THR A 340 11.87 -5.85 1.51
CA THR A 340 13.22 -5.97 2.07
C THR A 340 14.27 -5.38 1.13
N ILE A 341 14.24 -5.77 -0.14
CA ILE A 341 15.17 -5.29 -1.15
C ILE A 341 14.95 -3.80 -1.44
N ALA A 342 13.69 -3.37 -1.52
CA ALA A 342 13.35 -1.97 -1.76
C ALA A 342 13.84 -1.06 -0.63
N PHE A 343 13.72 -1.49 0.64
CA PHE A 343 14.30 -0.79 1.77
C PHE A 343 15.82 -0.66 1.65
N LEU A 344 16.53 -1.79 1.48
CA LEU A 344 18.00 -1.82 1.37
C LEU A 344 18.52 -0.99 0.19
N ASP A 345 17.86 -1.07 -0.96
CA ASP A 345 18.15 -0.26 -2.15
C ASP A 345 17.96 1.24 -1.88
N THR A 346 16.86 1.62 -1.24
CA THR A 346 16.52 3.03 -0.96
C THR A 346 17.48 3.70 0.00
N VAL A 347 17.94 2.98 1.04
CA VAL A 347 18.93 3.51 1.99
C VAL A 347 20.36 3.48 1.43
N GLY A 348 20.55 2.99 0.20
CA GLY A 348 21.85 2.88 -0.44
C GLY A 348 22.74 1.80 0.17
N TYR A 349 22.16 0.74 0.73
CA TYR A 349 22.94 -0.36 1.31
C TYR A 349 23.84 -1.01 0.25
N PHE A 350 23.25 -1.36 -0.90
CA PHE A 350 23.97 -1.97 -2.03
C PHE A 350 24.80 -0.98 -2.85
N GLU A 351 24.39 0.29 -2.91
CA GLU A 351 25.01 1.31 -3.78
C GLU A 351 25.34 2.58 -3.02
N ARG A 352 26.63 2.91 -2.93
CA ARG A 352 27.10 4.13 -2.23
C ARG A 352 26.52 5.42 -2.81
N ALA A 353 26.30 5.48 -4.12
CA ALA A 353 25.76 6.67 -4.78
C ALA A 353 24.33 7.02 -4.36
N LYS A 354 23.56 6.05 -3.84
CA LYS A 354 22.20 6.27 -3.32
C LYS A 354 22.17 6.70 -1.85
N ARG A 355 23.30 6.62 -1.13
CA ARG A 355 23.37 6.96 0.30
C ARG A 355 23.26 8.47 0.47
N PHE A 356 22.11 8.90 0.97
CA PHE A 356 21.84 10.31 1.29
C PHE A 356 22.13 10.66 2.76
N TRP A 357 22.17 9.66 3.64
CA TRP A 357 22.16 9.83 5.09
C TRP A 357 23.45 9.43 5.79
N THR A 358 24.38 8.74 5.13
CA THR A 358 25.61 8.28 5.79
C THR A 358 26.79 8.20 4.84
N LYS A 359 27.98 8.32 5.41
CA LYS A 359 29.26 8.09 4.73
C LYS A 359 29.85 6.71 5.02
N LEU A 360 29.20 5.92 5.88
CA LEU A 360 29.65 4.57 6.22
C LEU A 360 29.65 3.67 4.99
N ASP A 361 30.56 2.70 5.01
CA ASP A 361 30.62 1.62 4.04
C ASP A 361 30.01 0.35 4.63
N PHE A 362 29.44 -0.48 3.76
CA PHE A 362 28.76 -1.73 4.11
C PHE A 362 29.47 -2.88 3.40
N PRO A 363 30.59 -3.40 3.95
CA PRO A 363 31.38 -4.42 3.29
C PRO A 363 30.62 -5.74 3.07
N GLU A 364 29.62 -6.03 3.90
CA GLU A 364 28.77 -7.23 3.77
C GLU A 364 27.68 -7.08 2.69
N ALA A 365 27.51 -5.89 2.10
CA ALA A 365 26.39 -5.62 1.19
C ALA A 365 26.35 -6.55 -0.02
N SER A 366 27.50 -6.84 -0.63
CA SER A 366 27.60 -7.78 -1.76
C SER A 366 27.18 -9.20 -1.35
N ALA A 367 27.62 -9.67 -0.19
CA ALA A 367 27.28 -11.00 0.29
C ALA A 367 25.78 -11.14 0.62
N VAL A 368 25.18 -10.12 1.25
CA VAL A 368 23.73 -10.10 1.52
C VAL A 368 22.95 -10.10 0.21
N ARG A 369 23.39 -9.30 -0.76
CA ARG A 369 22.76 -9.18 -2.07
C ARG A 369 22.71 -10.50 -2.82
N GLU A 370 23.81 -11.24 -2.87
CA GLU A 370 23.85 -12.53 -3.57
C GLU A 370 22.93 -13.56 -2.90
N ARG A 371 22.89 -13.63 -1.56
CA ARG A 371 21.93 -14.51 -0.85
C ARG A 371 20.47 -14.18 -1.17
N LEU A 372 20.14 -12.88 -1.28
CA LEU A 372 18.79 -12.45 -1.67
C LEU A 372 18.49 -12.79 -3.15
N LYS A 373 19.46 -12.66 -4.07
CA LYS A 373 19.32 -13.08 -5.47
C LYS A 373 19.07 -14.59 -5.57
N ASP A 374 19.83 -15.39 -4.84
CA ASP A 374 19.68 -16.84 -4.81
C ASP A 374 18.27 -17.24 -4.40
N ARG A 375 17.74 -16.62 -3.34
CA ARG A 375 16.36 -16.87 -2.87
C ARG A 375 15.29 -16.39 -3.85
N LEU A 376 15.47 -15.23 -4.47
CA LEU A 376 14.53 -14.75 -5.49
C LEU A 376 14.48 -15.67 -6.70
N SER A 377 15.58 -16.33 -7.06
CA SER A 377 15.62 -17.25 -8.20
C SER A 377 14.72 -18.48 -8.03
N THR A 378 14.36 -18.82 -6.79
CA THR A 378 13.46 -19.96 -6.50
C THR A 378 11.98 -19.58 -6.51
N LEU A 379 11.65 -18.29 -6.61
CA LEU A 379 10.27 -17.81 -6.66
C LEU A 379 9.76 -17.72 -8.11
N PRO A 380 8.43 -17.69 -8.34
CA PRO A 380 7.86 -17.55 -9.68
C PRO A 380 8.33 -16.28 -10.39
N GLN A 381 9.08 -16.43 -11.48
CA GLN A 381 9.62 -15.28 -12.22
C GLN A 381 8.54 -14.48 -12.98
N SER A 382 7.33 -15.05 -13.12
CA SER A 382 6.16 -14.36 -13.64
C SER A 382 5.53 -13.41 -12.61
N ASP A 383 5.83 -13.57 -11.31
CA ASP A 383 5.33 -12.70 -10.26
C ASP A 383 5.93 -11.30 -10.40
N GLN A 384 5.06 -10.29 -10.30
CA GLN A 384 5.46 -8.90 -10.50
C GLN A 384 6.42 -8.40 -9.39
N MET A 385 6.20 -8.80 -8.14
CA MET A 385 7.06 -8.39 -7.02
C MET A 385 8.44 -9.01 -7.15
N VAL A 386 8.52 -10.27 -7.61
CA VAL A 386 9.81 -10.92 -7.95
C VAL A 386 10.53 -10.14 -9.04
N ARG A 387 9.86 -9.82 -10.15
CA ARG A 387 10.46 -9.02 -11.24
C ARG A 387 10.97 -7.66 -10.73
N MET A 388 10.16 -6.94 -9.96
CA MET A 388 10.53 -5.63 -9.42
C MET A 388 11.69 -5.71 -8.42
N ALA A 389 11.75 -6.76 -7.61
CA ALA A 389 12.86 -7.01 -6.71
C ALA A 389 14.16 -7.31 -7.49
N CYS A 390 14.09 -8.17 -8.50
CA CYS A 390 15.20 -8.46 -9.41
C CYS A 390 15.69 -7.21 -10.14
N GLU A 391 14.79 -6.32 -10.61
CA GLU A 391 15.18 -5.07 -11.25
C GLU A 391 15.96 -4.15 -10.32
N ARG A 392 15.54 -4.02 -9.05
CA ARG A 392 16.26 -3.23 -8.04
C ARG A 392 17.64 -3.83 -7.76
N LEU A 393 17.71 -5.15 -7.57
CA LEU A 393 18.99 -5.81 -7.40
C LEU A 393 19.85 -5.67 -8.65
N GLY A 394 19.33 -5.76 -9.88
CA GLY A 394 20.11 -5.66 -11.11
C GLY A 394 20.56 -4.25 -11.48
N ARG A 395 19.94 -3.19 -10.92
CA ARG A 395 20.44 -1.81 -11.07
C ARG A 395 21.75 -1.59 -10.32
N ALA A 396 21.97 -2.31 -9.22
CA ALA A 396 23.21 -2.24 -8.44
C ALA A 396 24.40 -2.99 -9.06
N ASP A 397 24.21 -3.68 -10.21
CA ASP A 397 25.30 -4.30 -10.99
C ASP A 397 25.86 -3.35 -12.05
N ARG A 398 25.23 -2.18 -12.23
CA ARG A 398 25.62 -1.12 -13.18
C ARG A 398 26.15 0.08 -12.42
#